data_AF-A0A091G830-F1
#
_entry.id   AF-A0A091G830-F1
#
_cell.length_a   1.000
_cell.length_b   1.000
_cell.length_c   1.000
_cell.angle_alpha   90.00
_cell.angle_beta   90.00
_cell.angle_gamma   90.00
#
_symmetry.space_group_name_H-M   'P 1'
#
loop_
_entity.id
_entity.type
_entity.pdbx_description
1 polymer ?
#
loop_
_entity_poly.entity_id
_entity_poly.type
_entity_poly.pdbx_seq_one_letter_code
_entity_poly.pdbx_strand_id
1 'polypeptide(L)'
;GSCRHRCCPGRNNACWALGTRRAHCYCDSYCERTGDCCEDYHAACRRAAVGCVVGSWGPWSRCSSPCGVGSKARSRQVTIPPWHGGEPCPDLKQRRGCLGEHPTCGAAK
;
A
#
# COMPACT_ATOMS: atom_id res chain seq x y z
N GLY A 1 -23.88 21.20 -1.52
CA GLY A 1 -23.28 20.76 -0.25
C GLY A 1 -22.56 21.93 0.39
N SER A 2 -22.32 21.92 1.70
CA SER A 2 -21.46 22.93 2.33
C SER A 2 -20.56 22.26 3.37
N CYS A 3 -19.47 21.69 2.87
CA CYS A 3 -18.32 21.30 3.67
C CYS A 3 -17.50 22.56 3.96
N ARG A 4 -17.41 22.93 5.24
CA ARG A 4 -16.64 24.08 5.74
C ARG A 4 -15.68 23.67 6.87
N HIS A 5 -15.15 22.45 6.81
CA HIS A 5 -14.27 21.92 7.84
C HIS A 5 -12.96 21.44 7.21
N ARG A 6 -11.88 21.56 7.99
CA ARG A 6 -10.54 21.07 7.63
C ARG A 6 -10.55 19.56 7.51
N CYS A 7 -9.87 19.04 6.49
CA CYS A 7 -9.72 17.61 6.29
C CYS A 7 -8.94 16.99 7.46
N CYS A 8 -9.38 15.80 7.87
CA CYS A 8 -8.61 14.99 8.79
C CYS A 8 -7.31 14.49 8.11
N PRO A 9 -6.27 14.20 8.91
CA PRO A 9 -5.02 13.63 8.39
C PRO A 9 -5.10 12.10 8.14
N GLY A 10 -6.31 11.53 8.10
CA GLY A 10 -6.53 10.10 7.92
C GLY A 10 -6.34 9.63 6.47
N ARG A 11 -6.34 8.32 6.27
CA ARG A 11 -5.78 7.66 5.07
C ARG A 11 -6.78 6.81 4.28
N ASN A 12 -8.05 6.82 4.66
CA ASN A 12 -9.09 5.98 4.10
C ASN A 12 -10.44 6.71 4.19
N ASN A 13 -11.50 6.06 3.74
CA ASN A 13 -12.87 6.60 3.77
C ASN A 13 -13.40 6.78 5.21
N ALA A 14 -12.65 6.33 6.23
CA ALA A 14 -12.93 6.65 7.64
C ALA A 14 -12.35 8.02 8.05
N CYS A 15 -11.48 8.62 7.22
CA CYS A 15 -11.10 10.01 7.34
C CYS A 15 -12.22 10.89 6.78
N TRP A 16 -13.08 11.32 7.69
CA TRP A 16 -14.08 12.33 7.42
C TRP A 16 -14.13 13.40 8.51
N ALA A 17 -14.58 14.60 8.14
CA ALA A 17 -14.87 15.70 9.05
C ALA A 17 -16.38 15.97 9.09
N LEU A 18 -16.90 16.43 10.24
CA LEU A 18 -18.29 16.86 10.35
C LEU A 18 -18.51 18.14 9.55
N GLY A 19 -19.36 18.12 8.55
CA GLY A 19 -19.79 19.29 7.81
C GLY A 19 -20.91 20.07 8.52
N THR A 20 -21.24 21.24 7.98
CA THR A 20 -22.21 22.19 8.57
C THR A 20 -23.63 21.66 8.77
N ARG A 21 -23.98 20.52 8.15
CA ARG A 21 -25.30 19.89 8.24
C ARG A 21 -25.25 18.47 8.82
N ARG A 22 -24.27 18.15 9.67
CA ARG A 22 -23.94 16.75 10.06
C ARG A 22 -23.65 15.83 8.86
N ALA A 23 -23.38 16.41 7.68
CA ALA A 23 -22.91 15.69 6.52
C ALA A 23 -21.43 15.35 6.72
N HIS A 24 -20.98 14.18 6.27
CA HIS A 24 -19.56 13.84 6.33
C HIS A 24 -18.82 14.50 5.17
N CYS A 25 -17.66 15.08 5.44
CA CYS A 25 -16.75 15.64 4.46
C CYS A 25 -15.53 14.73 4.32
N TYR A 26 -15.20 14.30 3.10
CA TYR A 26 -14.16 13.30 2.89
C TYR A 26 -12.89 13.86 2.24
N CYS A 27 -11.78 13.21 2.52
CA CYS A 27 -10.45 13.47 1.96
C CYS A 27 -10.04 12.30 1.05
N ASP A 28 -10.85 12.01 0.03
CA ASP A 28 -10.59 10.96 -0.96
C ASP A 28 -10.83 11.45 -2.39
N SER A 29 -10.45 10.67 -3.40
CA SER A 29 -10.59 11.06 -4.81
C SER A 29 -12.03 11.05 -5.32
N TYR A 30 -12.96 10.38 -4.62
CA TYR A 30 -14.36 10.31 -5.00
C TYR A 30 -15.13 11.56 -4.56
N CYS A 31 -14.66 12.27 -3.53
CA CYS A 31 -15.34 13.45 -2.98
C CYS A 31 -15.64 14.54 -4.01
N GLU A 32 -14.78 14.70 -5.03
CA GLU A 32 -14.96 15.72 -6.08
C GLU A 32 -16.18 15.41 -6.95
N ARG A 33 -16.51 14.12 -7.10
CA ARG A 33 -17.68 13.65 -7.85
C ARG A 33 -18.96 13.73 -7.01
N THR A 34 -18.88 13.50 -5.71
CA THR A 34 -20.03 13.57 -4.78
C THR A 34 -20.29 14.95 -4.21
N GLY A 35 -19.34 15.88 -4.31
CA GLY A 35 -19.48 17.25 -3.81
C GLY A 35 -19.42 17.35 -2.28
N ASP A 36 -18.74 16.41 -1.63
CA ASP A 36 -18.55 16.30 -0.18
C ASP A 36 -17.07 16.38 0.23
N CYS A 37 -16.21 16.99 -0.61
CA CYS A 37 -14.85 17.32 -0.22
C CYS A 37 -14.80 18.31 0.93
N CYS A 38 -13.85 18.13 1.85
CA CYS A 38 -13.56 19.16 2.85
C CYS A 38 -13.00 20.45 2.20
N GLU A 39 -13.02 21.55 2.95
CA GLU A 39 -12.78 22.89 2.41
C GLU A 39 -11.33 23.09 1.91
N ASP A 40 -10.38 22.49 2.62
CA ASP A 40 -8.95 22.50 2.31
C ASP A 40 -8.50 21.28 1.48
N TYR A 41 -9.42 20.55 0.87
CA TYR A 41 -9.16 19.31 0.12
C TYR A 41 -8.00 19.43 -0.88
N HIS A 42 -7.96 20.51 -1.67
CA HIS A 42 -6.88 20.68 -2.63
C HIS A 42 -5.50 20.79 -1.99
N ALA A 43 -5.40 21.46 -0.84
CA ALA A 43 -4.14 21.66 -0.14
C ALA A 43 -3.76 20.44 0.71
N ALA A 44 -4.72 19.90 1.46
CA ALA A 44 -4.49 18.82 2.41
C ALA A 44 -4.50 17.43 1.76
N CYS A 45 -5.32 17.20 0.72
CA CYS A 45 -5.51 15.87 0.14
C CYS A 45 -4.87 15.78 -1.25
N ARG A 46 -5.21 16.69 -2.15
CA ARG A 46 -4.81 16.58 -3.56
C ARG A 46 -3.33 16.91 -3.80
N ARG A 47 -2.84 18.02 -3.24
CA ARG A 47 -1.44 18.46 -3.40
C ARG A 47 -0.47 17.73 -2.47
N ALA A 48 -0.96 17.20 -1.36
CA ALA A 48 -0.17 16.45 -0.41
C ALA A 48 -0.30 14.93 -0.58
N ALA A 49 -0.89 14.46 -1.69
CA ALA A 49 -0.95 13.04 -2.01
C ALA A 49 0.48 12.48 -2.14
N VAL A 50 0.82 11.57 -1.23
CA VAL A 50 2.10 10.86 -1.26
C VAL A 50 1.79 9.41 -1.55
N GLY A 51 2.20 8.94 -2.74
CA GLY A 51 2.13 7.53 -3.08
C GLY A 51 3.05 6.70 -2.20
N CYS A 52 2.71 5.44 -2.00
CA CYS A 52 3.55 4.56 -1.21
C CYS A 52 4.94 4.38 -1.85
N VAL A 53 5.98 4.61 -1.07
CA VAL A 53 7.37 4.33 -1.45
C VAL A 53 7.84 3.08 -0.73
N VAL A 54 8.44 2.18 -1.48
CA VAL A 54 8.97 0.91 -0.98
C VAL A 54 10.47 0.85 -1.21
N GLY A 55 11.16 0.20 -0.28
CA GLY A 55 12.59 -0.05 -0.40
C GLY A 55 12.93 -1.11 -1.43
N SER A 56 14.23 -1.34 -1.61
CA SER A 56 14.76 -2.43 -2.40
C SER A 56 14.28 -3.79 -1.87
N TRP A 57 14.20 -4.76 -2.78
CA TRP A 57 13.96 -6.14 -2.39
C TRP A 57 15.08 -6.66 -1.50
N GLY A 58 14.69 -7.34 -0.41
CA GLY A 58 15.59 -8.17 0.36
C GLY A 58 16.10 -9.38 -0.45
N PRO A 59 17.05 -10.15 0.12
CA PRO A 59 17.57 -11.34 -0.52
C PRO A 59 16.46 -12.39 -0.71
N TRP A 60 16.65 -13.25 -1.72
CA TRP A 60 15.82 -14.44 -1.86
C TRP A 60 16.07 -15.40 -0.70
N SER A 61 15.00 -15.98 -0.17
CA SER A 61 15.09 -17.13 0.72
C SER A 61 15.79 -18.31 0.04
N ARG A 62 16.22 -19.28 0.85
CA ARG A 62 16.57 -20.60 0.34
C ARG A 62 15.38 -21.21 -0.41
N CYS A 63 15.67 -22.14 -1.33
CA CYS A 63 14.63 -22.90 -2.00
C CYS A 63 13.86 -23.71 -0.96
N SER A 64 12.53 -23.73 -1.07
CA SER A 64 11.66 -24.46 -0.13
C SER A 64 11.86 -25.97 -0.20
N SER A 65 12.29 -26.47 -1.36
CA SER A 65 12.71 -27.86 -1.51
C SER A 65 14.24 -27.95 -1.48
N PRO A 66 14.84 -28.83 -0.67
CA PRO A 66 16.26 -29.09 -0.72
C PRO A 66 16.66 -29.81 -2.01
N CYS A 67 15.74 -30.57 -2.63
CA CYS A 67 15.96 -31.35 -3.85
C CYS A 67 14.86 -31.08 -4.88
N GLY A 68 15.24 -30.83 -6.14
CA GLY A 68 14.27 -30.70 -7.23
C GLY A 68 13.38 -29.45 -7.10
N VAL A 69 12.16 -29.49 -7.65
CA VAL A 69 11.31 -28.30 -7.77
C VAL A 69 10.88 -27.75 -6.41
N GLY A 70 11.07 -26.45 -6.20
CA GLY A 70 10.58 -25.72 -5.04
C GLY A 70 10.26 -24.26 -5.36
N SER A 71 10.05 -23.46 -4.32
CA SER A 71 9.85 -22.01 -4.44
C SER A 71 10.75 -21.24 -3.49
N LYS A 72 11.14 -20.04 -3.89
CA LYS A 72 11.82 -19.08 -3.01
C LYS A 72 11.04 -17.78 -2.98
N ALA A 73 11.12 -17.10 -1.84
CA ALA A 73 10.41 -15.86 -1.60
C ALA A 73 11.37 -14.75 -1.19
N ARG A 74 10.98 -13.50 -1.44
CA ARG A 74 11.64 -12.32 -0.88
C ARG A 74 10.59 -11.28 -0.51
N SER A 75 10.98 -10.36 0.37
CA SER A 75 10.15 -9.25 0.81
C SER A 75 10.87 -7.93 0.68
N ARG A 76 10.10 -6.84 0.65
CA ARG A 76 10.59 -5.46 0.78
C ARG A 76 9.72 -4.71 1.77
N GLN A 77 10.27 -3.65 2.35
CA GLN A 77 9.57 -2.84 3.34
C GLN A 77 9.04 -1.56 2.73
N VAL A 78 7.97 -1.04 3.32
CA VAL A 78 7.46 0.30 3.03
C VAL A 78 8.38 1.31 3.70
N THR A 79 8.95 2.23 2.93
CA THR A 79 9.77 3.33 3.47
C THR A 79 8.91 4.56 3.72
N ILE A 80 7.92 4.81 2.87
CA ILE A 80 6.92 5.88 3.06
C ILE A 80 5.54 5.27 2.83
N PRO A 81 4.66 5.22 3.84
CA PRO A 81 3.29 4.76 3.66
C PRO A 81 2.51 5.74 2.77
N PRO A 82 1.48 5.28 2.06
CA PRO A 82 0.65 6.18 1.27
C PRO A 82 -0.14 7.14 2.17
N TRP A 83 -0.30 8.38 1.73
CA TRP A 83 -1.03 9.44 2.43
C TRP A 83 -1.94 10.20 1.47
N HIS A 84 -3.04 10.75 2.02
CA HIS A 84 -3.89 11.71 1.33
C HIS A 84 -4.45 11.21 -0.01
N GLY A 85 -4.85 9.93 -0.07
CA GLY A 85 -5.35 9.30 -1.29
C GLY A 85 -4.27 9.00 -2.34
N GLY A 86 -2.99 9.04 -1.96
CA GLY A 86 -1.88 8.60 -2.81
C GLY A 86 -1.95 7.10 -3.13
N GLU A 87 -1.29 6.71 -4.23
CA GLU A 87 -1.27 5.33 -4.74
C GLU A 87 -0.89 4.30 -3.65
N PRO A 88 -1.59 3.16 -3.56
CA PRO A 88 -1.30 2.12 -2.59
C PRO A 88 0.08 1.49 -2.82
N CYS A 89 0.58 0.78 -1.81
CA CYS A 89 1.85 0.09 -1.93
C CYS A 89 1.80 -1.00 -3.00
N PRO A 90 2.81 -1.08 -3.89
CA PRO A 90 2.96 -2.23 -4.77
C PRO A 90 3.29 -3.48 -3.94
N ASP A 91 3.34 -4.64 -4.59
CA ASP A 91 3.59 -5.92 -3.91
C ASP A 91 4.82 -5.89 -2.99
N LEU A 92 4.61 -6.25 -1.72
CA LEU A 92 5.66 -6.28 -0.70
C LEU A 92 6.33 -7.66 -0.57
N LYS A 93 5.74 -8.67 -1.22
CA LYS A 93 6.22 -10.06 -1.22
C LYS A 93 6.29 -10.56 -2.65
N GLN A 94 7.35 -11.28 -2.99
CA GLN A 94 7.50 -11.91 -4.28
C GLN A 94 7.90 -13.37 -4.10
N ARG A 95 7.38 -14.25 -4.97
CA ARG A 95 7.71 -15.68 -5.02
C ARG A 95 8.10 -16.06 -6.45
N ARG A 96 9.04 -16.99 -6.59
CA ARG A 96 9.35 -17.65 -7.87
C ARG A 96 9.77 -19.09 -7.68
N GLY A 97 9.71 -19.88 -8.75
CA GLY A 97 10.24 -21.24 -8.78
C GLY A 97 11.76 -21.29 -8.58
N CYS A 98 12.23 -22.42 -8.05
CA CYS A 98 13.64 -22.77 -7.93
C CYS A 98 13.84 -24.28 -8.03
N LEU A 99 15.08 -24.69 -8.25
CA LEU A 99 15.52 -26.07 -8.10
C LEU A 99 16.40 -26.16 -6.85
N GLY A 100 16.10 -27.12 -5.98
CA GLY A 100 16.91 -27.49 -4.84
C GLY A 100 18.05 -28.41 -5.29
N GLU A 101 19.27 -28.01 -4.97
CA GLU A 101 20.51 -28.66 -5.40
C GLU A 101 21.34 -29.13 -4.20
N HIS A 102 20.68 -29.54 -3.11
CA HIS A 102 21.41 -29.96 -1.90
C HIS A 102 22.33 -31.16 -2.22
N PRO A 103 23.57 -31.22 -1.71
CA PRO A 103 24.54 -32.26 -2.08
C PRO A 103 24.04 -33.70 -1.84
N THR A 104 23.17 -33.89 -0.84
CA THR A 104 22.59 -35.20 -0.51
C THR A 104 21.51 -35.66 -1.48
N CYS A 105 21.03 -34.80 -2.39
CA CYS A 105 19.96 -35.13 -3.35
C CYS A 105 20.38 -36.16 -4.40
N GLY A 106 21.68 -36.41 -4.57
CA GLY A 106 22.23 -37.42 -5.47
C GLY A 106 22.61 -38.74 -4.80
N ALA A 107 22.42 -38.88 -3.48
CA ALA A 107 22.86 -40.05 -2.72
C ALA A 107 21.86 -41.24 -2.76
N ALA A 108 20.78 -41.14 -3.53
CA ALA A 108 19.92 -42.26 -3.86
C ALA A 108 20.38 -42.88 -5.19
N LYS A 109 21.41 -43.71 -5.13
CA LYS A 109 21.71 -44.73 -6.14
C LYS A 109 21.95 -46.06 -5.46
#